data_AF-A0A7J8TAI5-F1
#
_entry.id   AF-A0A7J8TAI5-F1
#
_cell.length_a   1.000
_cell.length_b   1.000
_cell.length_c   1.000
_cell.angle_alpha   90.00
_cell.angle_beta   90.00
_cell.angle_gamma   90.00
#
_symmetry.space_group_name_H-M   'P 1'
#
loop_
_entity.id
_entity.type
_entity.pdbx_description
1 polymer ?
#
loop_
_entity_poly.entity_id
_entity_poly.type
_entity_poly.pdbx_seq_one_letter_code
_entity_poly.pdbx_strand_id
1 'polypeptide(L)'
;MGIPSEIRDVWIQRKRNSFIIPSPAEDEKNLRAKQFSQEGIRAGVKAAAVAAVVSAVPTLIAVRKIPWAKANLNHTAQALIISGASIAAYFITVDKTVLESARRNSRAQLDKTV
;
A
#
# COMPACT_ATOMS: atom_id res chain seq x y z
N MET A 1 -3.28 -48.73 13.38
CA MET A 1 -4.00 -47.66 14.10
C MET A 1 -3.20 -46.37 13.92
N GLY A 2 -3.58 -45.55 12.94
CA GLY A 2 -2.82 -44.37 12.53
C GLY A 2 -3.14 -43.17 13.41
N ILE A 3 -2.10 -42.47 13.87
CA ILE A 3 -2.24 -41.20 14.59
C ILE A 3 -3.01 -40.23 13.68
N PRO A 4 -4.11 -39.60 14.15
CA PRO A 4 -4.88 -38.66 13.36
C PRO A 4 -3.97 -37.51 12.89
N SER A 5 -3.90 -37.28 11.58
CA SER A 5 -3.08 -36.25 10.95
C SER A 5 -3.29 -34.87 11.55
N GLU A 6 -4.54 -34.57 11.94
CA GLU A 6 -4.96 -33.33 12.61
C GLU A 6 -4.14 -33.02 13.89
N ILE A 7 -3.86 -34.04 14.71
CA ILE A 7 -3.14 -33.85 15.99
C ILE A 7 -1.66 -33.56 15.72
N ARG A 8 -1.11 -34.16 14.67
CA ARG A 8 0.26 -33.93 14.23
C ARG A 8 0.43 -32.51 13.68
N ASP A 9 -0.54 -32.03 12.90
CA ASP A 9 -0.53 -30.69 12.33
C ASP A 9 -0.71 -29.62 13.40
N VAL A 10 -1.60 -29.82 14.38
CA VAL A 10 -1.75 -28.94 15.54
C VAL A 10 -0.45 -28.87 16.36
N TRP A 11 0.26 -29.99 16.54
CA TRP A 11 1.54 -30.01 17.26
C TRP A 11 2.66 -29.32 16.48
N ILE A 12 2.73 -29.50 15.15
CA ILE A 12 3.69 -28.80 14.28
C ILE A 12 3.40 -27.30 14.23
N GLN A 13 2.14 -26.91 14.16
CA GLN A 13 1.72 -25.51 14.16
C GLN A 13 1.99 -24.85 15.52
N ARG A 14 1.74 -25.55 16.63
CA ARG A 14 2.09 -25.10 17.98
C ARG A 14 3.61 -25.00 18.16
N LYS A 15 4.39 -25.94 17.63
CA LYS A 15 5.87 -25.91 17.68
C LYS A 15 6.45 -24.78 16.83
N ARG A 16 5.85 -24.46 15.67
CA ARG A 16 6.22 -23.30 14.84
C ARG A 16 5.87 -21.97 15.52
N ASN A 17 4.68 -21.86 16.11
CA ASN A 17 4.27 -20.64 16.83
C ASN A 17 4.94 -20.49 18.20
N SER A 18 5.41 -21.57 18.82
CA SER A 18 6.13 -21.54 20.10
C SER A 18 7.52 -20.91 20.00
N PHE A 19 8.13 -20.90 18.81
CA PHE A 19 9.46 -20.30 18.61
C PHE A 19 9.40 -18.82 18.23
N ILE A 20 8.20 -18.30 17.94
CA ILE A 20 7.94 -16.88 17.65
C ILE A 20 6.85 -16.45 18.63
N ILE A 21 7.23 -16.26 19.88
CA ILE A 21 6.39 -15.56 20.86
C ILE A 21 6.67 -14.09 20.61
N PRO A 22 5.79 -13.33 19.92
CA PRO A 22 5.97 -11.89 19.83
C PRO A 22 5.94 -11.36 21.26
N SER A 23 6.97 -10.60 21.63
CA SER A 23 6.94 -9.88 22.90
C SER A 23 5.74 -8.90 22.85
N PRO A 24 5.06 -8.61 23.96
CA PRO A 24 4.00 -7.59 23.99
C PRO A 24 4.46 -6.23 23.43
N ALA A 25 5.77 -5.93 23.49
CA ALA A 25 6.37 -4.76 22.85
C ALA A 25 6.46 -4.85 21.31
N GLU A 26 6.54 -6.05 20.74
CA GLU A 26 6.54 -6.31 19.30
C GLU A 26 5.12 -6.30 18.72
N ASP A 27 4.14 -6.82 19.48
CA ASP A 27 2.73 -6.76 19.08
C ASP A 27 2.23 -5.31 19.00
N GLU A 28 2.59 -4.47 19.97
CA GLU A 28 2.23 -3.05 19.94
C GLU A 28 2.88 -2.32 18.74
N LYS A 29 4.14 -2.64 18.42
CA LYS A 29 4.83 -2.12 17.23
C LYS A 29 4.13 -2.59 15.95
N ASN A 30 3.69 -3.85 15.89
CA ASN A 30 3.01 -4.42 14.73
C ASN A 30 1.62 -3.79 14.53
N LEU A 31 0.84 -3.60 15.61
CA LEU A 31 -0.45 -2.92 15.55
C LEU A 31 -0.31 -1.47 15.07
N ARG A 32 0.69 -0.73 15.55
CA ARG A 32 0.98 0.63 15.08
C ARG A 32 1.43 0.63 13.61
N ALA A 33 2.29 -0.30 13.21
CA ALA A 33 2.72 -0.42 11.82
C ALA A 33 1.54 -0.70 10.87
N LYS A 34 0.60 -1.55 11.29
CA LYS A 34 -0.64 -1.82 10.53
C LYS A 34 -1.53 -0.58 10.42
N GLN A 35 -1.71 0.18 11.50
CA GLN A 35 -2.48 1.42 11.48
C GLN A 35 -1.87 2.45 10.52
N PHE A 36 -0.55 2.67 10.58
CA PHE A 36 0.15 3.57 9.65
C PHE A 36 0.05 3.11 8.19
N SER A 37 0.12 1.80 7.97
CA SER A 37 -0.05 1.24 6.63
C SER A 37 -1.46 1.50 6.10
N GLN A 38 -2.51 1.36 6.94
CA GLN A 38 -3.89 1.63 6.54
C GLN A 38 -4.14 3.12 6.24
N GLU A 39 -3.57 4.02 7.03
CA GLU A 39 -3.64 5.46 6.78
C GLU A 39 -2.98 5.84 5.47
N GLY A 40 -1.79 5.27 5.21
CA GLY A 40 -1.06 5.50 3.98
C GLY A 40 -1.78 4.93 2.75
N ILE A 41 -2.30 3.71 2.83
CA ILE A 41 -3.11 3.10 1.75
C ILE A 41 -4.35 3.97 1.47
N ARG A 42 -5.04 4.46 2.49
CA ARG A 42 -6.24 5.30 2.31
C ARG A 42 -5.92 6.62 1.64
N ALA A 43 -4.83 7.28 2.03
CA ALA A 43 -4.35 8.50 1.37
C ALA A 43 -3.90 8.21 -0.07
N GLY A 44 -3.19 7.10 -0.26
CA GLY A 44 -2.78 6.53 -1.54
C GLY A 44 -3.92 6.39 -2.52
N VAL A 45 -4.97 5.68 -2.13
CA VAL A 45 -6.14 5.43 -2.98
C VAL A 45 -6.84 6.73 -3.37
N LYS A 46 -6.98 7.68 -2.44
CA LYS A 46 -7.57 9.00 -2.74
C LYS A 46 -6.74 9.76 -3.77
N ALA A 47 -5.43 9.79 -3.61
CA ALA A 47 -4.53 10.45 -4.54
C ALA A 47 -4.53 9.77 -5.91
N ALA A 48 -4.54 8.45 -5.94
CA ALA A 48 -4.64 7.66 -7.16
C ALA A 48 -5.94 7.94 -7.92
N ALA A 49 -7.08 8.04 -7.22
CA ALA A 49 -8.36 8.37 -7.84
C ALA A 49 -8.33 9.77 -8.48
N VAL A 50 -7.77 10.76 -7.80
CA VAL A 50 -7.61 12.11 -8.35
C VAL A 50 -6.67 12.08 -9.57
N ALA A 51 -5.52 11.41 -9.47
CA ALA A 51 -4.57 11.29 -10.57
C ALA A 51 -5.17 10.55 -11.79
N ALA A 52 -6.00 9.54 -11.57
CA ALA A 52 -6.74 8.85 -12.62
C ALA A 52 -7.66 9.81 -13.37
N VAL A 53 -8.43 10.64 -12.66
CA VAL A 53 -9.33 11.62 -13.29
C VAL A 53 -8.52 12.70 -14.02
N VAL A 54 -7.49 13.25 -13.37
CA VAL A 54 -6.63 14.30 -13.92
C VAL A 54 -5.85 13.82 -15.14
N SER A 55 -5.48 12.54 -15.23
CA SER A 55 -4.81 11.97 -16.40
C SER A 55 -5.81 11.51 -17.49
N ALA A 56 -6.96 10.96 -17.12
CA ALA A 56 -7.95 10.46 -18.07
C ALA A 56 -8.59 11.58 -18.90
N VAL A 57 -8.93 12.71 -18.27
CA VAL A 57 -9.61 13.82 -18.97
C VAL A 57 -8.74 14.39 -20.12
N PRO A 58 -7.48 14.80 -19.90
CA PRO A 58 -6.60 15.24 -20.98
C PRO A 58 -6.34 14.15 -22.01
N THR A 59 -6.17 12.89 -21.60
CA THR A 59 -5.93 11.76 -22.52
C THR A 59 -7.10 11.58 -23.50
N LEU A 60 -8.34 11.65 -22.99
CA LEU A 60 -9.54 11.54 -23.83
C LEU A 60 -9.77 12.78 -24.71
N ILE A 61 -9.44 13.98 -24.22
CA ILE A 61 -9.52 15.21 -25.03
C ILE A 61 -8.48 15.16 -26.15
N ALA A 62 -7.25 14.74 -25.87
CA ALA A 62 -6.16 14.66 -26.84
C ALA A 62 -6.53 13.74 -28.02
N VAL A 63 -7.06 12.55 -27.74
CA VAL A 63 -7.47 11.59 -28.80
C VAL A 63 -8.65 12.09 -29.63
N ARG A 64 -9.48 12.99 -29.09
CA ARG A 64 -10.61 13.59 -29.81
C ARG A 64 -10.26 14.83 -30.61
N LYS A 65 -9.34 15.67 -30.09
CA LYS A 65 -9.03 16.99 -30.66
C LYS A 65 -7.75 17.03 -31.48
N ILE A 66 -6.80 16.12 -31.23
CA ILE A 66 -5.48 16.13 -31.87
C ILE A 66 -5.42 14.98 -32.89
N PRO A 67 -5.36 15.27 -34.21
CA PRO A 67 -5.35 14.26 -35.26
C PRO A 67 -4.16 13.30 -35.15
N TRP A 68 -3.00 13.82 -34.73
CA TRP A 68 -1.80 13.02 -34.49
C TRP A 68 -1.99 12.01 -33.35
N ALA A 69 -2.61 12.44 -32.24
CA ALA A 69 -2.89 11.55 -31.11
C ALA A 69 -3.95 10.51 -31.48
N LYS A 70 -4.96 10.87 -32.27
CA LYS A 70 -5.97 9.93 -32.78
C LYS A 70 -5.36 8.86 -33.69
N ALA A 71 -4.38 9.24 -34.51
CA ALA A 71 -3.71 8.33 -35.45
C ALA A 71 -2.67 7.41 -34.77
N ASN A 72 -2.03 7.85 -33.69
CA ASN A 72 -0.89 7.14 -33.08
C ASN A 72 -1.15 6.57 -31.67
N LEU A 73 -2.22 6.98 -30.98
CA LEU A 73 -2.47 6.58 -29.58
C LEU A 73 -3.54 5.49 -29.48
N ASN A 74 -3.11 4.23 -29.42
CA ASN A 74 -3.99 3.07 -29.23
C ASN A 74 -4.63 3.05 -27.81
N HIS A 75 -5.73 2.31 -27.63
CA HIS A 75 -6.41 2.14 -26.34
C HIS A 75 -5.49 1.61 -25.24
N THR A 76 -4.52 0.76 -25.59
CA THR A 76 -3.50 0.29 -24.64
C THR A 76 -2.61 1.43 -24.14
N ALA A 77 -2.19 2.35 -25.02
CA ALA A 77 -1.36 3.49 -24.63
C ALA A 77 -2.14 4.45 -23.71
N GLN A 78 -3.42 4.67 -23.98
CA GLN A 78 -4.29 5.47 -23.10
C GLN A 78 -4.42 4.83 -21.71
N ALA A 79 -4.68 3.52 -21.65
CA ALA A 79 -4.75 2.78 -20.40
C ALA A 79 -3.43 2.80 -19.62
N LEU A 80 -2.30 2.75 -20.33
CA LEU A 80 -0.97 2.81 -19.72
C LEU A 80 -0.69 4.18 -19.10
N ILE A 81 -1.05 5.28 -19.79
CA ILE A 81 -0.87 6.64 -19.27
C ILE A 81 -1.69 6.84 -17.99
N ILE A 82 -2.96 6.42 -18.00
CA ILE A 82 -3.86 6.59 -16.85
C ILE A 82 -3.43 5.70 -15.67
N SER A 83 -3.12 4.43 -15.93
CA SER A 83 -2.70 3.51 -14.87
C SER A 83 -1.33 3.87 -14.31
N GLY A 84 -0.37 4.27 -15.14
CA GLY A 84 0.95 4.73 -14.70
C GLY A 84 0.87 5.97 -13.80
N ALA A 85 0.07 6.98 -14.18
CA ALA A 85 -0.15 8.16 -13.36
C ALA A 85 -0.81 7.81 -12.00
N SER A 86 -1.77 6.89 -12.02
CA SER A 86 -2.49 6.46 -10.81
C SER A 86 -1.58 5.68 -9.85
N ILE A 87 -0.78 4.75 -10.38
CA ILE A 87 0.18 3.96 -9.60
C ILE A 87 1.25 4.87 -9.00
N ALA A 88 1.82 5.78 -9.79
CA ALA A 88 2.82 6.73 -9.29
C ALA A 88 2.25 7.60 -8.16
N ALA A 89 1.06 8.16 -8.35
CA ALA A 89 0.40 8.98 -7.33
C ALA A 89 0.10 8.20 -6.04
N TYR A 90 -0.31 6.93 -6.16
CA TYR A 90 -0.49 6.04 -5.01
C TYR A 90 0.80 5.89 -4.21
N PHE A 91 1.88 5.43 -4.85
CA PHE A 91 3.14 5.15 -4.16
C PHE A 91 3.75 6.41 -3.54
N ILE A 92 3.76 7.53 -4.27
CA ILE A 92 4.30 8.80 -3.74
C ILE A 92 3.56 9.22 -2.46
N THR A 93 2.23 9.10 -2.44
CA THR A 93 1.44 9.54 -1.29
C THR A 93 1.49 8.54 -0.13
N VAL A 94 1.55 7.24 -0.41
CA VAL A 94 1.82 6.21 0.60
C VAL A 94 3.19 6.45 1.25
N ASP A 95 4.24 6.69 0.47
CA ASP A 95 5.58 6.91 1.03
C ASP A 95 5.63 8.16 1.90
N LYS A 96 5.00 9.27 1.44
CA LYS A 96 4.92 10.51 2.21
C LYS A 96 4.22 10.30 3.56
N THR A 97 3.07 9.64 3.54
CA THR A 97 2.25 9.41 4.75
C THR A 97 2.95 8.46 5.72
N VAL A 98 3.57 7.40 5.23
CA VAL A 98 4.35 6.47 6.07
C VAL A 98 5.57 7.16 6.69
N LEU A 99 6.30 7.97 5.92
CA LEU A 99 7.44 8.74 6.43
C LEU A 99 7.03 9.77 7.49
N GLU A 100 5.90 10.46 7.28
CA GLU A 100 5.36 11.40 8.27
C GLU A 100 4.95 10.69 9.56
N SER A 101 4.27 9.56 9.46
CA SER A 101 3.89 8.73 10.60
C SER A 101 5.10 8.18 11.36
N ALA A 102 6.13 7.71 10.64
CA ALA A 102 7.38 7.27 11.22
C ALA A 102 8.08 8.40 11.98
N ARG A 103 8.18 9.60 11.38
CA ARG A 103 8.78 10.79 12.02
C ARG A 103 8.04 11.20 13.29
N ARG A 104 6.70 11.17 13.28
CA ARG A 104 5.88 11.48 14.47
C ARG A 104 6.14 10.48 15.59
N ASN A 105 6.22 9.19 15.26
CA ASN A 105 6.50 8.14 16.23
C ASN A 105 7.91 8.25 16.84
N SER A 106 8.94 8.58 16.05
CA SER A 106 10.29 8.82 16.56
C SER A 106 10.35 10.01 17.52
N ARG A 107 9.68 11.12 17.20
CA ARG A 107 9.59 12.30 18.10
C ARG A 107 8.88 11.97 19.41
N ALA A 108 7.78 11.23 19.35
CA ALA A 108 7.03 10.82 20.53
C ALA A 108 7.80 9.82 21.42
N GLN A 109 8.76 9.06 20.87
CA GLN A 109 9.66 8.26 21.70
C GLN A 109 10.73 9.11 22.38
N LEU A 110 11.30 10.07 21.66
CA LEU A 110 12.32 10.98 22.19
C LEU A 110 11.80 11.80 23.38
N ASP A 111 10.58 12.33 23.26
CA ASP A 111 9.90 13.10 24.31
C ASP A 111 9.59 12.29 25.57
N LYS A 112 9.37 10.97 25.44
CA LYS A 112 9.15 10.08 26.60
C LYS A 112 10.43 9.69 27.33
N THR A 113 11.58 9.94 26.72
CA THR A 113 12.91 9.61 27.27
C THR A 113 13.62 10.80 27.92
N VAL A 114 13.08 12.02 27.78
CA VAL A 114 13.56 13.26 28.43
C VAL A 114 12.69 13.53 29.65
#